data_AF-A0A1F6VDK0-F1
#
_entry.id   AF-A0A1F6VDK0-F1
#
_cell.length_a   1.000
_cell.length_b   1.000
_cell.length_c   1.000
_cell.angle_alpha   90.00
_cell.angle_beta   90.00
_cell.angle_gamma   90.00
#
_symmetry.space_group_name_H-M   'P 1'
#
loop_
_entity.id
_entity.type
_entity.pdbx_description
1 polymer ?
#
loop_
_entity_poly.entity_id
_entity_poly.type
_entity_poly.pdbx_seq_one_letter_code
_entity_poly.pdbx_strand_id
1 'polypeptide(L)'
;MVANRLGIALWQADGSGPEPAAIGHRFVTPIETITAHYYVASRDYIDSSAHAGVTATELRGVWPQTRAALGVAALAAANLHLRLPLTTAGADREGEDWFYRDGVETRYLQPQAPLRLLLNDETLLEFAPPRLVLTEDYRRARNFAEVRIALMSEPAPALIASGSGKSTAAAALADALSADLARCAVRVVVDAIHLTHETFDGHGRTSGRYAELPTARLEVVGV
;
A
#
# COMPACT_ATOMS: atom_id res chain seq x y z
N MET A 1 12.16 -21.34 5.89
CA MET A 1 12.18 -19.89 5.61
C MET A 1 10.77 -19.40 5.74
N VAL A 2 10.47 -18.57 6.73
CA VAL A 2 9.19 -17.85 6.76
C VAL A 2 9.31 -16.83 5.63
N ALA A 3 8.48 -16.97 4.58
CA ALA A 3 8.36 -15.93 3.57
C ALA A 3 8.17 -14.59 4.29
N ASN A 4 8.96 -13.57 3.96
CA ASN A 4 8.88 -12.26 4.61
C ASN A 4 7.40 -11.87 4.69
N ARG A 5 6.84 -11.82 5.91
CA ARG A 5 5.41 -11.58 6.18
C ARG A 5 5.08 -10.13 5.81
N LEU A 6 5.10 -9.87 4.51
CA LEU A 6 4.81 -8.61 3.87
C LEU A 6 3.41 -8.73 3.25
N GLY A 7 2.96 -7.67 2.61
CA GLY A 7 1.66 -7.61 1.97
C GLY A 7 0.68 -6.72 2.73
N ILE A 8 -0.56 -6.72 2.27
CA ILE A 8 -1.64 -5.96 2.90
C ILE A 8 -2.65 -6.90 3.56
N ALA A 9 -3.40 -6.36 4.50
CA ALA A 9 -4.60 -6.95 5.05
C ALA A 9 -5.82 -6.18 4.52
N LEU A 10 -6.89 -6.89 4.20
CA LEU A 10 -8.18 -6.33 3.79
C LEU A 10 -9.30 -6.93 4.65
N TRP A 11 -10.25 -6.12 5.13
CA TRP A 11 -11.33 -6.61 6.01
C TRP A 11 -12.57 -5.70 6.03
N GLN A 12 -13.64 -6.22 6.65
CA GLN A 12 -14.81 -5.47 7.11
C GLN A 12 -14.78 -5.39 8.64
N ALA A 13 -15.54 -4.49 9.27
CA ALA A 13 -15.63 -4.43 10.73
C ALA A 13 -17.08 -4.32 11.23
N ASP A 14 -17.36 -4.94 12.38
CA ASP A 14 -18.67 -4.89 13.05
C ASP A 14 -18.77 -3.75 14.09
N GLY A 15 -17.66 -3.07 14.36
CA GLY A 15 -17.57 -1.94 15.30
C GLY A 15 -17.35 -2.32 16.76
N SER A 16 -17.23 -3.61 17.12
CA SER A 16 -16.85 -4.03 18.47
C SER A 16 -15.34 -3.89 18.74
N GLY A 17 -14.59 -3.43 17.74
CA GLY A 17 -13.14 -3.40 17.67
C GLY A 17 -12.53 -2.00 17.67
N PRO A 18 -11.24 -1.88 17.29
CA PRO A 18 -10.59 -0.59 17.13
C PRO A 18 -11.07 0.16 15.87
N GLU A 19 -11.55 -0.55 14.84
CA GLU A 19 -12.15 0.07 13.66
C GLU A 19 -13.67 0.27 13.83
N PRO A 20 -14.24 1.41 13.35
CA PRO A 20 -15.68 1.60 13.28
C PRO A 20 -16.41 0.51 12.47
N ALA A 21 -17.69 0.30 12.76
CA ALA A 21 -18.52 -0.61 11.97
C ALA A 21 -18.60 -0.14 10.51
N ALA A 22 -18.13 -0.97 9.59
CA ALA A 22 -18.17 -0.66 8.17
C ALA A 22 -18.09 -1.93 7.33
N ILE A 23 -18.90 -1.95 6.28
CA ILE A 23 -18.94 -2.97 5.24
C ILE A 23 -18.86 -2.23 3.91
N GLY A 24 -17.99 -2.68 3.00
CA GLY A 24 -17.86 -2.04 1.69
C GLY A 24 -19.08 -2.26 0.79
N HIS A 25 -19.06 -1.62 -0.36
CA HIS A 25 -20.17 -1.69 -1.31
C HIS A 25 -20.32 -3.08 -1.94
N ARG A 26 -21.54 -3.39 -2.34
CA ARG A 26 -21.91 -4.66 -2.98
C ARG A 26 -22.22 -4.42 -4.46
N PHE A 27 -21.67 -5.23 -5.34
CA PHE A 27 -21.86 -5.11 -6.78
C PHE A 27 -21.78 -6.47 -7.50
N VAL A 28 -22.29 -6.51 -8.73
CA VAL A 28 -22.36 -7.74 -9.53
C VAL A 28 -21.18 -7.81 -10.49
N THR A 29 -20.31 -8.80 -10.29
CA THR A 29 -19.22 -9.11 -11.23
C THR A 29 -19.67 -10.17 -12.25
N PRO A 30 -18.88 -10.46 -13.31
CA PRO A 30 -19.18 -11.56 -14.22
C PRO A 30 -18.97 -12.94 -13.59
N ILE A 31 -18.36 -13.02 -12.41
CA ILE A 31 -18.09 -14.25 -11.66
C ILE A 31 -19.24 -14.51 -10.68
N GLU A 32 -19.44 -13.60 -9.73
CA GLU A 32 -20.55 -13.59 -8.78
C GLU A 32 -20.78 -12.18 -8.19
N THR A 33 -21.82 -12.05 -7.36
CA THR A 33 -22.01 -10.83 -6.58
C THR A 33 -21.08 -10.84 -5.37
N ILE A 34 -20.33 -9.76 -5.19
CA ILE A 34 -19.37 -9.62 -4.08
C ILE A 34 -19.62 -8.38 -3.25
N THR A 35 -18.98 -8.35 -2.09
CA THR A 35 -18.84 -7.16 -1.25
C THR A 35 -17.36 -6.77 -1.22
N ALA A 36 -17.07 -5.56 -1.68
CA ALA A 36 -15.75 -4.95 -1.62
C ALA A 36 -15.23 -4.85 -0.17
N HIS A 37 -13.95 -5.14 0.08
CA HIS A 37 -13.35 -4.92 1.41
C HIS A 37 -13.26 -3.42 1.73
N TYR A 38 -13.72 -3.02 2.92
CA TYR A 38 -13.78 -1.61 3.32
C TYR A 38 -12.44 -1.07 3.83
N TYR A 39 -11.76 -1.85 4.69
CA TYR A 39 -10.48 -1.48 5.27
C TYR A 39 -9.34 -2.18 4.56
N VAL A 40 -8.24 -1.44 4.40
CA VAL A 40 -6.95 -1.92 3.92
C VAL A 40 -5.85 -1.35 4.81
N ALA A 41 -4.82 -2.13 5.11
CA ALA A 41 -3.59 -1.65 5.74
C ALA A 41 -2.44 -2.57 5.37
N SER A 42 -1.20 -2.19 5.66
CA SER A 42 -0.09 -3.14 5.64
C SER A 42 -0.31 -4.26 6.65
N ARG A 43 0.21 -5.45 6.35
CA ARG A 43 -0.03 -6.66 7.14
C ARG A 43 0.34 -6.51 8.61
N ASP A 44 1.39 -5.74 8.91
CA ASP A 44 1.86 -5.43 10.26
C ASP A 44 0.86 -4.65 11.12
N TYR A 45 -0.18 -4.06 10.51
CA TYR A 45 -1.30 -3.47 11.24
C TYR A 45 -2.17 -4.52 11.96
N ILE A 46 -2.23 -5.74 11.42
CA ILE A 46 -3.02 -6.86 11.95
C ILE A 46 -2.14 -7.90 12.64
N ASP A 47 -0.97 -8.17 12.06
CA ASP A 47 -0.06 -9.24 12.45
C ASP A 47 1.26 -8.64 12.90
N SER A 48 1.49 -8.55 14.22
CA SER A 48 2.70 -7.92 14.77
C SER A 48 4.01 -8.64 14.42
N SER A 49 3.94 -9.85 13.86
CA SER A 49 5.13 -10.55 13.34
C SER A 49 5.44 -10.21 11.89
N ALA A 50 4.60 -9.41 11.22
CA ALA A 50 4.87 -8.80 9.93
C ALA A 50 5.67 -7.50 10.07
N HIS A 51 6.39 -7.14 9.01
CA HIS A 51 7.31 -6.00 9.01
C HIS A 51 6.74 -4.78 8.29
N ALA A 52 6.10 -4.97 7.14
CA ALA A 52 5.64 -3.87 6.31
C ALA A 52 4.58 -4.32 5.29
N GLY A 53 4.10 -3.35 4.51
CA GLY A 53 3.12 -3.58 3.46
C GLY A 53 3.77 -4.01 2.15
N VAL A 54 4.57 -3.11 1.61
CA VAL A 54 5.02 -3.19 0.22
C VAL A 54 6.54 -3.13 0.18
N THR A 55 7.17 -3.96 -0.63
CA THR A 55 8.62 -3.85 -0.89
C THR A 55 8.84 -3.17 -2.23
N ALA A 56 9.67 -2.12 -2.25
CA ALA A 56 10.01 -1.47 -3.51
C ALA A 56 10.87 -2.42 -4.36
N THR A 57 10.38 -2.82 -5.52
CA THR A 57 11.14 -3.60 -6.49
C THR A 57 11.95 -2.70 -7.42
N GLU A 58 11.56 -1.42 -7.56
CA GLU A 58 12.22 -0.48 -8.46
C GLU A 58 12.07 0.99 -7.98
N LEU A 59 13.10 1.79 -8.23
CA LEU A 59 13.07 3.25 -8.12
C LEU A 59 13.03 3.86 -9.53
N ARG A 60 11.87 4.33 -10.00
CA ARG A 60 11.71 4.87 -11.35
C ARG A 60 11.86 6.39 -11.36
N GLY A 61 12.56 6.92 -12.36
CA GLY A 61 12.87 8.34 -12.47
C GLY A 61 14.27 8.70 -11.94
N VAL A 62 14.47 9.98 -11.61
CA VAL A 62 15.78 10.54 -11.28
C VAL A 62 16.04 10.41 -9.77
N TRP A 63 16.79 9.38 -9.39
CA TRP A 63 17.17 9.06 -8.00
C TRP A 63 18.71 9.02 -7.78
N PRO A 64 19.49 10.02 -8.23
CA PRO A 64 20.95 9.93 -8.23
C PRO A 64 21.53 9.84 -6.82
N GLN A 65 21.06 10.64 -5.87
CA GLN A 65 21.58 10.62 -4.50
C GLN A 65 21.19 9.31 -3.80
N THR A 66 19.92 8.91 -3.94
CA THR A 66 19.39 7.70 -3.31
C THR A 66 20.11 6.45 -3.82
N ARG A 67 20.34 6.35 -5.14
CA ARG A 67 21.05 5.21 -5.74
C ARG A 67 22.52 5.17 -5.30
N ALA A 68 23.17 6.33 -5.17
CA ALA A 68 24.53 6.39 -4.63
C ALA A 68 24.59 5.92 -3.17
N ALA A 69 23.68 6.39 -2.33
CA ALA A 69 23.60 6.01 -0.92
C ALA A 69 23.30 4.50 -0.73
N LEU A 70 22.39 3.94 -1.54
CA LEU A 70 22.14 2.49 -1.57
C LEU A 70 23.41 1.70 -1.95
N GLY A 71 24.14 2.16 -2.97
CA GLY A 71 25.39 1.54 -3.41
C GLY A 71 26.47 1.52 -2.33
N VAL A 72 26.68 2.63 -1.62
CA VAL A 72 27.64 2.74 -0.50
C VAL A 72 27.28 1.77 0.64
N ALA A 73 25.98 1.63 0.92
CA ALA A 73 25.49 0.73 1.96
C ALA A 73 25.39 -0.75 1.53
N ALA A 74 25.74 -1.09 0.27
CA ALA A 74 25.52 -2.40 -0.34
C ALA A 74 24.06 -2.88 -0.26
N LEU A 75 23.11 -1.94 -0.40
CA LEU A 75 21.67 -2.17 -0.38
C LEU A 75 21.07 -2.03 -1.79
N ALA A 76 19.85 -2.56 -1.97
CA ALA A 76 19.04 -2.44 -3.16
C ALA A 76 17.69 -1.79 -2.84
N ALA A 77 16.92 -1.46 -3.89
CA ALA A 77 15.55 -0.97 -3.73
C ALA A 77 14.68 -1.94 -2.89
N ALA A 78 14.92 -3.25 -3.01
CA ALA A 78 14.21 -4.30 -2.28
C ALA A 78 14.45 -4.27 -0.76
N ASN A 79 15.37 -3.46 -0.25
CA ASN A 79 15.54 -3.21 1.18
C ASN A 79 14.64 -2.08 1.70
N LEU A 80 13.95 -1.38 0.80
CA LEU A 80 13.04 -0.29 1.14
C LEU A 80 11.61 -0.83 1.19
N HIS A 81 10.92 -0.56 2.30
CA HIS A 81 9.57 -1.04 2.53
C HIS A 81 8.60 0.11 2.80
N LEU A 82 7.44 0.10 2.16
CA LEU A 82 6.35 1.01 2.48
C LEU A 82 5.40 0.38 3.49
N ARG A 83 5.06 1.14 4.51
CA ARG A 83 3.99 0.83 5.46
C ARG A 83 2.76 1.65 5.09
N LEU A 84 1.67 0.95 4.79
CA LEU A 84 0.37 1.52 4.47
C LEU A 84 -0.44 1.58 5.78
N PRO A 85 -0.80 2.77 6.29
CA PRO A 85 -1.61 2.86 7.49
C PRO A 85 -3.04 2.40 7.21
N LEU A 86 -3.90 2.43 8.24
CA LEU A 86 -5.32 2.20 8.06
C LEU A 86 -5.86 3.09 6.93
N THR A 87 -6.45 2.45 5.94
CA THR A 87 -6.86 3.02 4.67
C THR A 87 -8.27 2.54 4.37
N THR A 88 -9.12 3.44 3.88
CA THR A 88 -10.55 3.17 3.66
C THR A 88 -11.10 4.05 2.54
N ALA A 89 -12.18 3.62 1.90
CA ALA A 89 -12.93 4.44 0.95
C ALA A 89 -13.76 5.56 1.63
N GLY A 90 -13.84 5.60 2.97
CA GLY A 90 -14.65 6.57 3.69
C GLY A 90 -16.14 6.31 3.51
N ALA A 91 -16.97 7.35 3.50
CA ALA A 91 -18.39 7.22 3.18
C ALA A 91 -18.56 7.08 1.66
N ASP A 92 -18.26 5.89 1.13
CA ASP A 92 -18.09 5.66 -0.31
C ASP A 92 -19.41 5.71 -1.08
N ARG A 93 -19.45 6.55 -2.12
CA ARG A 93 -20.60 6.75 -3.00
C ARG A 93 -20.28 6.24 -4.40
N GLU A 94 -21.18 5.42 -4.95
CA GLU A 94 -21.07 4.97 -6.34
C GLU A 94 -21.14 6.19 -7.28
N GLY A 95 -20.24 6.26 -8.25
CA GLY A 95 -20.14 7.39 -9.16
C GLY A 95 -19.24 8.53 -8.66
N GLU A 96 -18.73 8.46 -7.43
CA GLU A 96 -17.82 9.46 -6.84
C GLU A 96 -16.56 8.80 -6.31
N ASP A 97 -16.71 7.87 -5.37
CA ASP A 97 -15.61 7.19 -4.66
C ASP A 97 -15.29 5.82 -5.26
N TRP A 98 -16.27 5.21 -5.91
CA TRP A 98 -16.08 3.97 -6.64
C TRP A 98 -16.97 3.87 -7.87
N PHE A 99 -16.55 3.05 -8.82
CA PHE A 99 -17.25 2.82 -10.07
C PHE A 99 -17.05 1.36 -10.48
N TYR A 100 -18.09 0.75 -11.04
CA TYR A 100 -17.95 -0.52 -11.75
C TYR A 100 -18.50 -0.36 -13.17
N ARG A 101 -17.62 -0.41 -14.16
CA ARG A 101 -17.99 -0.22 -15.58
C ARG A 101 -17.19 -1.16 -16.46
N ASP A 102 -17.87 -1.78 -17.43
CA ASP A 102 -17.27 -2.65 -18.44
C ASP A 102 -16.38 -3.77 -17.86
N GLY A 103 -16.76 -4.31 -16.70
CA GLY A 103 -16.03 -5.38 -16.02
C GLY A 103 -14.81 -4.91 -15.22
N VAL A 104 -14.67 -3.62 -14.95
CA VAL A 104 -13.59 -3.05 -14.14
C VAL A 104 -14.18 -2.25 -12.99
N GLU A 105 -13.77 -2.60 -11.77
CA GLU A 105 -14.01 -1.77 -10.59
C GLU A 105 -12.84 -0.82 -10.39
N THR A 106 -13.14 0.44 -10.11
CA THR A 106 -12.17 1.44 -9.64
C THR A 106 -12.66 1.96 -8.31
N ARG A 107 -11.79 1.98 -7.30
CA ARG A 107 -12.08 2.49 -5.95
C ARG A 107 -11.02 3.49 -5.51
N TYR A 108 -11.46 4.60 -4.95
CA TYR A 108 -10.60 5.58 -4.30
C TYR A 108 -10.50 5.27 -2.81
N LEU A 109 -9.27 5.18 -2.33
CA LEU A 109 -8.96 4.88 -0.95
C LEU A 109 -8.14 6.01 -0.32
N GLN A 110 -8.45 6.32 0.93
CA GLN A 110 -7.79 7.38 1.68
C GLN A 110 -7.03 6.79 2.87
N PRO A 111 -5.69 6.89 2.89
CA PRO A 111 -4.89 6.59 4.07
C PRO A 111 -5.19 7.61 5.18
N GLN A 112 -5.38 7.12 6.41
CA GLN A 112 -5.69 7.96 7.57
C GLN A 112 -4.45 8.57 8.24
N ALA A 113 -3.26 8.20 7.79
CA ALA A 113 -1.98 8.71 8.27
C ALA A 113 -0.97 8.75 7.09
N PRO A 114 0.21 9.39 7.26
CA PRO A 114 1.26 9.36 6.26
C PRO A 114 1.70 7.94 5.89
N LEU A 115 2.05 7.73 4.62
CA LEU A 115 2.73 6.52 4.19
C LEU A 115 4.17 6.57 4.68
N ARG A 116 4.70 5.50 5.25
CA ARG A 116 6.08 5.49 5.77
C ARG A 116 6.99 4.65 4.90
N LEU A 117 8.12 5.20 4.48
CA LEU A 117 9.20 4.46 3.83
C LEU A 117 10.23 4.04 4.87
N LEU A 118 10.54 2.75 4.91
CA LEU A 118 11.32 2.12 5.96
C LEU A 118 12.57 1.45 5.39
N LEU A 119 13.63 1.41 6.19
CA LEU A 119 14.77 0.51 6.06
C LEU A 119 14.92 -0.23 7.40
N ASN A 120 14.81 -1.56 7.41
CA ASN A 120 14.93 -2.36 8.63
C ASN A 120 14.07 -1.82 9.80
N ASP A 121 12.81 -1.50 9.51
CA ASP A 121 11.84 -0.89 10.45
C ASP A 121 12.16 0.56 10.91
N GLU A 122 13.26 1.17 10.45
CA GLU A 122 13.58 2.57 10.65
C GLU A 122 12.90 3.45 9.60
N THR A 123 12.08 4.42 10.03
CA THR A 123 11.45 5.38 9.11
C THR A 123 12.48 6.30 8.47
N LEU A 124 12.64 6.21 7.15
CA LEU A 124 13.48 7.11 6.36
C LEU A 124 12.76 8.44 6.08
N LEU A 125 11.56 8.33 5.52
CA LEU A 125 10.69 9.43 5.14
C LEU A 125 9.23 9.06 5.35
N GLU A 126 8.39 10.09 5.46
CA GLU A 126 6.95 9.94 5.35
C GLU A 126 6.48 10.60 4.05
N PHE A 127 5.34 10.17 3.52
CA PHE A 127 4.67 10.84 2.41
C PHE A 127 3.30 11.31 2.88
N ALA A 128 2.94 12.55 2.52
CA ALA A 128 1.61 13.07 2.81
C ALA A 128 0.54 12.09 2.30
N PRO A 129 -0.56 11.84 3.03
CA PRO A 129 -1.53 10.79 2.69
C PRO A 129 -2.12 10.99 1.28
N PRO A 130 -1.71 10.22 0.26
CA PRO A 130 -2.27 10.39 -1.08
C PRO A 130 -3.58 9.64 -1.19
N ARG A 131 -4.46 10.11 -2.07
CA ARG A 131 -5.52 9.23 -2.56
C ARG A 131 -4.89 8.06 -3.30
N LEU A 132 -5.35 6.85 -3.00
CA LEU A 132 -4.97 5.64 -3.73
C LEU A 132 -6.11 5.23 -4.66
N VAL A 133 -5.75 4.75 -5.83
CA VAL A 133 -6.66 4.22 -6.85
C VAL A 133 -6.42 2.73 -6.91
N LEU A 134 -7.36 1.96 -6.36
CA LEU A 134 -7.41 0.51 -6.52
C LEU A 134 -8.22 0.19 -7.77
N THR A 135 -7.74 -0.73 -8.59
CA THR A 135 -8.45 -1.21 -9.77
C THR A 135 -8.52 -2.72 -9.72
N GLU A 136 -9.72 -3.26 -9.86
CA GLU A 136 -9.98 -4.70 -9.97
C GLU A 136 -10.60 -4.98 -11.35
N ASP A 137 -9.85 -5.65 -12.22
CA ASP A 137 -10.26 -5.95 -13.59
C ASP A 137 -10.72 -7.41 -13.69
N TYR A 138 -12.04 -7.56 -13.77
CA TYR A 138 -12.75 -8.83 -13.87
C TYR A 138 -12.87 -9.33 -15.31
N ARG A 139 -12.44 -8.55 -16.31
CA ARG A 139 -12.60 -8.93 -17.72
C ARG A 139 -11.77 -10.18 -17.99
N ARG A 140 -12.46 -11.21 -18.48
CA ARG A 140 -11.93 -12.54 -18.83
C ARG A 140 -11.53 -13.40 -17.63
N ALA A 141 -11.74 -12.95 -16.39
CA ALA A 141 -11.52 -13.76 -15.21
C ALA A 141 -12.64 -14.81 -15.08
N ARG A 142 -12.27 -16.07 -14.87
CA ARG A 142 -13.22 -17.18 -14.63
C ARG A 142 -13.46 -17.44 -13.15
N ASN A 143 -12.58 -16.92 -12.30
CA ASN A 143 -12.62 -17.00 -10.84
C ASN A 143 -11.79 -15.83 -10.26
N PHE A 144 -11.92 -15.58 -8.95
CA PHE A 144 -11.26 -14.43 -8.31
C PHE A 144 -9.74 -14.49 -8.29
N ALA A 145 -9.13 -15.66 -8.39
CA ALA A 145 -7.68 -15.77 -8.50
C ALA A 145 -7.14 -15.28 -9.85
N GLU A 146 -8.00 -15.18 -10.88
CA GLU A 146 -7.66 -14.63 -12.20
C GLU A 146 -7.95 -13.11 -12.32
N VAL A 147 -8.56 -12.49 -11.30
CA VAL A 147 -8.84 -11.04 -11.30
C VAL A 147 -7.53 -10.27 -11.21
N ARG A 148 -7.35 -9.30 -12.12
CA ARG A 148 -6.15 -8.45 -12.10
C ARG A 148 -6.41 -7.28 -11.17
N ILE A 149 -5.65 -7.22 -10.08
CA ILE A 149 -5.77 -6.17 -9.07
C ILE A 149 -4.51 -5.30 -9.10
N ALA A 150 -4.67 -3.99 -9.19
CA ALA A 150 -3.57 -3.03 -9.19
C ALA A 150 -3.90 -1.84 -8.28
N LEU A 151 -2.86 -1.16 -7.79
CA LEU A 151 -2.98 0.01 -6.92
C LEU A 151 -2.00 1.09 -7.36
N MET A 152 -2.48 2.33 -7.42
CA MET A 152 -1.64 3.48 -7.73
C MET A 152 -1.96 4.63 -6.79
N SER A 153 -0.95 5.31 -6.26
CA SER A 153 -1.17 6.56 -5.52
C SER A 153 -1.26 7.76 -6.44
N GLU A 154 -1.93 8.81 -6.01
CA GLU A 154 -1.58 10.15 -6.47
C GLU A 154 -0.14 10.49 -6.07
N PRO A 155 0.55 11.39 -6.80
CA PRO A 155 1.87 11.86 -6.38
C PRO A 155 1.79 12.52 -5.00
N ALA A 156 2.56 12.03 -4.04
CA ALA A 156 2.63 12.54 -2.69
C ALA A 156 3.99 13.24 -2.45
N PRO A 157 4.00 14.47 -1.89
CA PRO A 157 5.25 15.08 -1.45
C PRO A 157 5.83 14.31 -0.27
N ALA A 158 7.17 14.27 -0.21
CA ALA A 158 7.87 13.77 0.96
C ALA A 158 7.72 14.75 2.14
N LEU A 159 7.60 14.18 3.33
CA LEU A 159 7.61 14.85 4.62
C LEU A 159 8.84 14.38 5.39
N ILE A 160 9.43 15.30 6.17
CA ILE A 160 10.57 14.96 7.03
C ILE A 160 10.07 14.01 8.12
N ALA A 161 10.63 12.79 8.16
CA ALA A 161 10.30 11.83 9.20
C ALA A 161 10.79 12.33 10.56
N SER A 162 9.85 12.43 11.51
CA SER A 162 10.15 12.76 12.90
C SER A 162 10.81 11.53 13.57
N GLY A 163 12.09 11.61 13.91
CA GLY A 163 12.75 10.52 14.63
C GLY A 163 14.24 10.73 14.82
N SER A 164 14.69 10.62 16.08
CA SER A 164 16.10 10.57 16.46
C SER A 164 16.61 9.11 16.48
N GLY A 165 17.93 8.93 16.37
CA GLY A 165 18.55 7.62 16.56
C GLY A 165 18.58 6.68 15.35
N LYS A 166 18.51 7.23 14.12
CA LYS A 166 18.69 6.43 12.90
C LYS A 166 20.09 5.82 12.83
N SER A 167 20.19 4.60 12.33
CA SER A 167 21.47 4.01 11.92
C SER A 167 22.16 4.90 10.88
N THR A 168 23.49 4.78 10.76
CA THR A 168 24.24 5.58 9.78
C THR A 168 23.74 5.37 8.36
N ALA A 169 23.38 4.13 7.99
CA ALA A 169 22.81 3.81 6.68
C ALA A 169 21.42 4.44 6.49
N ALA A 170 20.55 4.34 7.50
CA ALA A 170 19.21 4.93 7.44
C ALA A 170 19.26 6.47 7.37
N ALA A 171 20.16 7.11 8.13
CA ALA A 171 20.37 8.55 8.09
C ALA A 171 20.85 9.01 6.70
N ALA A 172 21.89 8.38 6.15
CA ALA A 172 22.42 8.72 4.84
C ALA A 172 21.39 8.52 3.72
N LEU A 173 20.57 7.46 3.80
CA LEU A 173 19.49 7.22 2.85
C LEU A 173 18.35 8.24 2.98
N ALA A 174 17.97 8.61 4.21
CA ALA A 174 16.94 9.64 4.42
C ALA A 174 17.37 10.99 3.85
N ASP A 175 18.63 11.40 4.03
CA ASP A 175 19.18 12.63 3.46
C ASP A 175 19.20 12.58 1.93
N ALA A 176 19.63 11.45 1.37
CA ALA A 176 19.69 11.24 -0.08
C ALA A 176 18.28 11.26 -0.72
N LEU A 177 17.31 10.60 -0.11
CA LEU A 177 15.91 10.62 -0.54
C LEU A 177 15.35 12.04 -0.47
N SER A 178 15.62 12.76 0.63
CA SER A 178 15.18 14.16 0.79
C SER A 178 15.75 15.07 -0.28
N ALA A 179 17.02 14.88 -0.65
CA ALA A 179 17.67 15.66 -1.70
C ALA A 179 17.05 15.39 -3.09
N ASP A 180 16.83 14.12 -3.45
CA ASP A 180 16.20 13.76 -4.72
C ASP A 180 14.73 14.24 -4.81
N LEU A 181 14.04 14.30 -3.66
CA LEU A 181 12.61 14.65 -3.58
C LEU A 181 12.32 16.10 -3.21
N ALA A 182 13.33 16.95 -3.02
CA ALA A 182 13.16 18.33 -2.53
C ALA A 182 12.17 19.18 -3.36
N ARG A 183 11.96 18.84 -4.63
CA ARG A 183 11.01 19.50 -5.54
C ARG A 183 10.19 18.51 -6.37
N CYS A 184 10.08 17.28 -5.90
CA CYS A 184 9.39 16.21 -6.59
C CYS A 184 8.35 15.58 -5.66
N ALA A 185 7.38 14.90 -6.26
CA ALA A 185 6.49 14.01 -5.54
C ALA A 185 6.80 12.55 -5.88
N VAL A 186 6.39 11.62 -5.02
CA VAL A 186 6.50 10.19 -5.26
C VAL A 186 5.13 9.62 -5.55
N ARG A 187 5.04 8.82 -6.62
CA ARG A 187 3.92 7.94 -6.88
C ARG A 187 4.30 6.51 -6.55
N VAL A 188 3.44 5.83 -5.80
CA VAL A 188 3.54 4.38 -5.58
C VAL A 188 2.72 3.68 -6.65
N VAL A 189 3.32 2.70 -7.34
CA VAL A 189 2.63 1.88 -8.35
C VAL A 189 2.82 0.41 -8.03
N VAL A 190 1.71 -0.32 -7.90
CA VAL A 190 1.65 -1.77 -7.67
C VAL A 190 0.85 -2.36 -8.83
N ASP A 191 1.51 -3.14 -9.69
CA ASP A 191 0.87 -3.70 -10.88
C ASP A 191 0.03 -4.95 -10.60
N ALA A 192 0.30 -5.61 -9.48
CA ALA A 192 -0.34 -6.85 -9.11
C ALA A 192 -0.52 -6.93 -7.59
N ILE A 193 -1.73 -7.27 -7.17
CA ILE A 193 -2.09 -7.67 -5.81
C ILE A 193 -2.70 -9.07 -5.90
N HIS A 194 -2.15 -10.02 -5.15
CA HIS A 194 -2.62 -11.41 -5.14
C HIS A 194 -3.20 -11.75 -3.78
N LEU A 195 -4.50 -12.03 -3.73
CA LEU A 195 -5.13 -12.53 -2.52
C LEU A 195 -4.55 -13.90 -2.15
N THR A 196 -4.16 -14.05 -0.89
CA THR A 196 -3.70 -15.32 -0.34
C THR A 196 -4.89 -16.16 0.15
N HIS A 197 -4.63 -17.43 0.46
CA HIS A 197 -5.61 -18.28 1.15
C HIS A 197 -5.70 -17.97 2.65
N GLU A 198 -4.80 -17.16 3.20
CA GLU A 198 -4.78 -16.82 4.62
C GLU A 198 -5.89 -15.81 4.94
N THR A 199 -6.62 -16.11 6.02
CA THR A 199 -7.75 -15.31 6.50
C THR A 199 -7.52 -14.91 7.95
N PHE A 200 -8.21 -13.87 8.41
CA PHE A 200 -8.22 -13.48 9.82
C PHE A 200 -9.59 -12.95 10.23
N ASP A 201 -9.85 -13.00 11.54
CA ASP A 201 -11.03 -12.46 12.20
C ASP A 201 -10.65 -12.03 13.64
N GLY A 202 -11.64 -11.56 14.39
CA GLY A 202 -11.47 -11.16 15.79
C GLY A 202 -11.23 -9.65 15.94
N HIS A 203 -11.34 -9.17 17.19
CA HIS A 203 -11.30 -7.73 17.50
C HIS A 203 -12.28 -6.91 16.65
N GLY A 204 -13.49 -7.42 16.43
CA GLY A 204 -14.52 -6.78 15.61
C GLY A 204 -14.24 -6.80 14.09
N ARG A 205 -13.18 -7.47 13.63
CA ARG A 205 -12.85 -7.62 12.21
C ARG A 205 -13.50 -8.88 11.66
N THR A 206 -14.09 -8.75 10.47
CA THR A 206 -14.79 -9.83 9.78
C THR A 206 -14.34 -9.90 8.32
N SER A 207 -14.46 -11.08 7.72
CA SER A 207 -14.06 -11.34 6.32
C SER A 207 -12.60 -10.93 6.02
N GLY A 208 -11.69 -11.09 6.98
CA GLY A 208 -10.29 -10.70 6.80
C GLY A 208 -9.55 -11.58 5.80
N ARG A 209 -8.71 -10.95 4.98
CA ARG A 209 -7.84 -11.59 3.97
C ARG A 209 -6.48 -10.91 3.94
N TYR A 210 -5.43 -11.69 3.70
CA TYR A 210 -4.12 -11.13 3.35
C TYR A 210 -3.89 -11.17 1.85
N ALA A 211 -3.12 -10.22 1.33
CA ALA A 211 -2.70 -10.16 -0.05
C ALA A 211 -1.22 -9.83 -0.20
N GLU A 212 -0.58 -10.45 -1.17
CA GLU A 212 0.82 -10.20 -1.53
C GLU A 212 0.92 -9.17 -2.64
N LEU A 213 1.99 -8.37 -2.60
CA LEU A 213 2.29 -7.32 -3.57
C LEU A 213 3.66 -7.62 -4.19
N PRO A 214 3.72 -8.51 -5.20
CA PRO A 214 5.00 -8.99 -5.75
C PRO A 214 5.84 -7.90 -6.42
N THR A 215 5.22 -6.80 -6.85
CA THR A 215 5.89 -5.71 -7.53
C THR A 215 5.39 -4.37 -7.01
N ALA A 216 6.32 -3.47 -6.68
CA ALA A 216 5.97 -2.09 -6.39
C ALA A 216 7.09 -1.14 -6.81
N ARG A 217 6.71 -0.05 -7.47
CA ARG A 217 7.62 0.99 -7.90
C ARG A 217 7.39 2.27 -7.13
N LEU A 218 8.49 2.94 -6.80
CA LEU A 218 8.48 4.33 -6.37
C LEU A 218 8.87 5.17 -7.58
N GLU A 219 7.93 5.92 -8.13
CA GLU A 219 8.14 6.76 -9.30
C GLU A 219 8.27 8.22 -8.90
N VAL A 220 9.36 8.88 -9.29
CA VAL A 220 9.50 10.34 -9.19
C VAL A 220 8.58 10.98 -10.21
N VAL A 221 7.75 11.90 -9.74
CA VAL A 221 6.90 12.75 -10.55
C VAL A 221 7.35 14.19 -10.37
N GLY A 222 7.76 14.84 -11.47
CA GLY A 222 8.08 16.25 -11.47
C GLY A 222 6.84 17.08 -11.12
N VAL A 223 7.02 18.09 -10.27
CA VAL A 223 5.98 19.05 -9.87
C VAL A 223 6.00 20.25 -10.80
#